data_AF-A0A434WQ38-F1
#
_entry.id   AF-A0A434WQ38-F1
#
_cell.length_a   1.000
_cell.length_b   1.000
_cell.length_c   1.000
_cell.angle_alpha   90.00
_cell.angle_beta   90.00
_cell.angle_gamma   90.00
#
_symmetry.space_group_name_H-M   'P 1'
#
loop_
_entity.id
_entity.type
_entity.pdbx_description
1 polymer ?
#
loop_
_entity_poly.entity_id
_entity_poly.type
_entity_poly.pdbx_seq_one_letter_code
_entity_poly.pdbx_strand_id
1 'polypeptide(L)'
;MSGRFLPGQVISYPYLWAWQHERGETEGRKSRPTCVVIAVRGARDGLTHLALLAITTQPPTSDRVGLEVSAIECRRAGLTDLKRCWIVVDEYNYDIAERSWYIESDGKPLGRFSKAFMMKIAGAFIEARSEGRRVSRLD
;
A
#
# COMPACT_ATOMS: atom_id res chain seq x y z
N MET A 1 16.47 11.43 -11.92
CA MET A 1 16.10 10.02 -12.12
C MET A 1 15.04 9.70 -11.09
N SER A 2 13.76 9.57 -11.48
CA SER A 2 12.69 9.18 -10.55
C SER A 2 12.98 7.77 -10.02
N GLY A 3 12.98 7.62 -8.70
CA GLY A 3 13.17 6.31 -8.06
C GLY A 3 12.07 5.36 -8.52
N ARG A 4 12.44 4.26 -9.19
CA ARG A 4 11.47 3.28 -9.68
C ARG A 4 10.83 2.58 -8.48
N PHE A 5 9.53 2.80 -8.25
CA PHE A 5 8.76 2.01 -7.30
C PHE A 5 8.85 0.52 -7.66
N LEU A 6 9.02 -0.32 -6.65
CA LEU A 6 9.15 -1.77 -6.78
C LEU A 6 8.11 -2.47 -5.91
N PRO A 7 7.50 -3.57 -6.39
CA PRO A 7 6.63 -4.39 -5.56
C PRO A 7 7.31 -4.82 -4.26
N GLY A 8 6.58 -4.66 -3.17
CA GLY A 8 6.95 -4.96 -1.80
C GLY A 8 7.68 -3.85 -1.06
N GLN A 9 7.99 -2.73 -1.72
CA GLN A 9 8.48 -1.56 -0.99
C GLN A 9 7.42 -1.09 -0.01
N VAL A 10 7.86 -0.70 1.18
CA VAL A 10 7.02 -0.03 2.17
C VAL A 10 7.39 1.43 2.19
N ILE A 11 6.41 2.29 2.00
CA ILE A 11 6.58 3.75 1.91
C ILE A 11 5.73 4.44 2.96
N SER A 12 6.13 5.65 3.34
CA SER A 12 5.25 6.55 4.09
C SER A 12 4.26 7.16 3.11
N TYR A 13 2.97 6.98 3.34
CA TYR A 13 1.92 7.46 2.44
C TYR A 13 0.67 7.87 3.24
N PRO A 14 0.04 9.01 2.95
CA PRO A 14 -1.22 9.42 3.60
C PRO A 14 -2.39 8.60 3.06
N TYR A 15 -2.46 7.33 3.48
CA TYR A 15 -3.47 6.39 3.01
C TYR A 15 -4.88 6.86 3.39
N LEU A 16 -5.77 6.87 2.39
CA LEU A 16 -7.16 7.26 2.53
C LEU A 16 -8.01 5.99 2.55
N TRP A 17 -8.66 5.70 3.68
CA TRP A 17 -9.54 4.55 3.77
C TRP A 17 -10.82 4.79 2.96
N ALA A 18 -11.40 3.72 2.40
CA ALA A 18 -12.61 3.83 1.59
C ALA A 18 -13.77 4.47 2.36
N TRP A 19 -13.95 4.13 3.65
CA TRP A 19 -14.99 4.77 4.48
C TRP A 19 -14.75 6.27 4.73
N GLN A 20 -13.50 6.74 4.67
CA GLN A 20 -13.18 8.18 4.75
C GLN A 20 -13.54 8.87 3.44
N HIS A 21 -13.17 8.23 2.33
CA HIS A 21 -13.53 8.69 0.99
C HIS A 21 -15.05 8.79 0.80
N GLU A 22 -15.80 7.76 1.22
CA GLU A 22 -17.28 7.73 1.21
C GLU A 22 -17.91 8.88 2.01
N ARG A 23 -17.18 9.48 2.96
CA ARG A 23 -17.60 10.64 3.75
C ARG A 23 -17.12 11.98 3.18
N GLY A 24 -16.52 11.97 1.99
CA GLY A 24 -16.03 13.17 1.30
C GLY A 24 -14.64 13.64 1.75
N GLU A 25 -13.89 12.84 2.51
CA GLU A 25 -12.49 13.17 2.79
C GLU A 25 -11.63 12.95 1.54
N THR A 26 -10.73 13.90 1.26
CA THR A 26 -9.84 13.88 0.10
C THR A 26 -8.43 13.44 0.45
N GLU A 27 -8.04 13.46 1.73
CA GLU A 27 -6.69 13.17 2.18
C GLU A 27 -6.67 12.17 3.34
N GLY A 28 -5.65 11.30 3.36
CA GLY A 28 -5.43 10.43 4.51
C GLY A 28 -5.06 11.26 5.73
N ARG A 29 -5.80 11.09 6.83
CA ARG A 29 -5.62 11.85 8.09
C ARG A 29 -4.22 11.78 8.74
N LYS A 30 -3.37 10.85 8.29
CA LYS A 30 -1.98 10.73 8.72
C LYS A 30 -1.19 9.87 7.74
N SER A 31 0.12 10.09 7.70
CA SER A 31 1.05 9.19 7.01
C SER A 31 1.09 7.82 7.69
N ARG A 32 1.09 6.77 6.88
CA ARG A 32 1.12 5.38 7.30
C ARG A 32 2.13 4.60 6.48
N PRO A 33 2.77 3.58 7.07
CA PRO A 33 3.47 2.58 6.29
C PRO A 33 2.49 1.91 5.33
N THR A 34 2.86 1.87 4.05
CA THR A 34 2.00 1.42 2.96
C THR A 34 2.81 0.55 2.01
N CYS A 35 2.31 -0.64 1.70
CA CYS A 35 2.96 -1.58 0.80
C CYS A 35 2.62 -1.25 -0.65
N VAL A 36 3.63 -1.12 -1.50
CA VAL A 36 3.47 -1.08 -2.96
C VAL A 36 3.23 -2.51 -3.44
N VAL A 37 1.98 -2.91 -3.67
CA VAL A 37 1.67 -4.27 -4.15
C VAL A 37 1.86 -4.38 -5.66
N ILE A 38 1.55 -3.32 -6.41
CA ILE A 38 1.76 -3.22 -7.85
C ILE A 38 2.51 -1.93 -8.15
N ALA A 39 3.52 -2.01 -9.00
CA ALA A 39 4.17 -0.86 -9.65
C ALA A 39 4.42 -1.21 -11.11
N VAL A 40 3.66 -0.60 -12.02
CA VAL A 40 3.71 -0.90 -13.46
C VAL A 40 3.80 0.40 -14.23
N ARG A 41 4.77 0.47 -15.14
CA ARG A 41 4.86 1.58 -16.09
C ARG A 41 3.89 1.33 -17.25
N GLY A 42 2.93 2.23 -17.43
CA GLY A 42 1.96 2.19 -18.51
C GLY A 42 2.65 2.31 -19.86
N ALA A 43 2.34 1.41 -20.79
CA ALA A 43 2.91 1.45 -22.14
C ALA A 43 2.39 2.63 -22.98
N ARG A 44 1.21 3.17 -22.64
CA ARG A 44 0.53 4.23 -23.40
C ARG A 44 0.90 5.63 -22.94
N ASP A 45 0.92 5.86 -21.63
CA ASP A 45 1.17 7.17 -21.02
C ASP A 45 2.61 7.30 -20.47
N GLY A 46 3.34 6.19 -20.35
CA GLY A 46 4.69 6.16 -19.80
C GLY A 46 4.74 6.43 -18.29
N LEU A 47 3.60 6.42 -17.59
CA LEU A 47 3.48 6.75 -16.16
C LEU A 47 3.53 5.49 -15.30
N THR A 48 3.96 5.63 -14.05
CA THR A 48 4.06 4.53 -13.09
C THR A 48 2.78 4.46 -12.26
N HIS A 49 1.93 3.49 -12.59
CA HIS A 49 0.72 3.20 -11.84
C HIS A 49 1.02 2.34 -10.62
N LEU A 50 0.48 2.75 -9.49
CA LEU A 50 0.66 2.09 -8.20
C LEU A 50 -0.67 1.55 -7.68
N ALA A 51 -0.64 0.35 -7.14
CA ALA A 51 -1.64 -0.11 -6.17
C ALA A 51 -0.96 -0.25 -4.81
N LEU A 52 -1.60 0.34 -3.81
CA LEU A 52 -1.04 0.58 -2.49
C LEU A 52 -1.94 -0.06 -1.42
N LEU A 53 -1.35 -0.85 -0.52
CA LEU A 53 -2.06 -1.53 0.56
C LEU A 53 -1.64 -0.97 1.92
N ALA A 54 -2.61 -0.60 2.74
CA ALA A 54 -2.34 -0.05 4.07
C ALA A 54 -1.76 -1.10 5.02
N ILE A 55 -0.81 -0.66 5.86
CA ILE A 55 -0.34 -1.42 7.01
C ILE A 55 -0.95 -0.82 8.28
N THR A 56 -1.50 -1.68 9.13
CA THR A 56 -2.17 -1.27 10.37
C THR A 56 -1.68 -2.10 11.56
N THR A 57 -1.66 -1.49 12.74
CA THR A 57 -1.44 -2.17 14.03
C THR A 57 -2.73 -2.63 14.69
N GLN A 58 -3.88 -2.32 14.10
CA GLN A 58 -5.17 -2.83 14.55
C GLN A 58 -5.47 -4.13 13.80
N PRO A 59 -5.87 -5.21 14.49
CA PRO A 59 -6.28 -6.43 13.82
C PRO A 59 -7.50 -6.14 12.91
N PRO A 60 -7.54 -6.70 11.69
CA PRO A 60 -8.73 -6.64 10.85
C PRO A 60 -9.97 -7.17 11.59
N THR A 61 -11.10 -6.50 11.40
CA THR A 61 -12.41 -6.99 11.83
C THR A 61 -12.86 -8.17 10.95
N SER A 62 -13.91 -8.89 11.36
CA SER A 62 -14.36 -10.12 10.67
C SER A 62 -14.82 -9.91 9.23
N ASP A 63 -15.18 -8.68 8.87
CA ASP A 63 -15.59 -8.26 7.53
C ASP A 63 -14.41 -7.74 6.68
N ARG A 64 -13.18 -7.75 7.21
CA ARG A 64 -11.99 -7.28 6.52
C ARG A 64 -10.99 -8.39 6.30
N VAL A 65 -10.34 -8.40 5.14
CA VAL A 65 -9.27 -9.34 4.81
C VAL A 65 -7.92 -8.69 5.05
N GLY A 66 -7.13 -9.25 5.96
CA GLY A 66 -5.77 -8.81 6.19
C GLY A 66 -4.82 -9.94 6.52
N LEU A 67 -3.57 -9.78 6.10
CA LEU A 67 -2.48 -10.72 6.38
C LEU A 67 -1.64 -10.21 7.54
N GLU A 68 -1.48 -11.03 8.57
CA GLU A 68 -0.53 -10.73 9.64
C GLU A 68 0.91 -10.74 9.10
N VAL A 69 1.67 -9.70 9.47
CA VAL A 69 3.07 -9.55 9.08
C VAL A 69 3.94 -10.14 10.18
N SER A 70 4.74 -11.16 9.84
CA SER A 70 5.68 -11.75 10.81
C SER A 70 6.75 -10.75 11.23
N ALA A 71 7.33 -10.93 12.43
CA ALA A 71 8.37 -10.03 12.94
C ALA A 71 9.59 -9.89 12.01
N ILE A 72 9.96 -10.96 11.28
CA ILE A 72 11.05 -10.93 10.30
C ILE A 72 10.68 -10.03 9.11
N GLU A 73 9.43 -10.10 8.64
CA GLU A 73 8.94 -9.26 7.55
C GLU A 73 8.79 -7.80 8.00
N CYS A 74 8.36 -7.54 9.24
CA CYS A 74 8.37 -6.19 9.81
C CYS A 74 9.77 -5.58 9.78
N ARG A 75 10.80 -6.34 10.20
CA ARG A 75 12.19 -5.87 10.17
C ARG A 75 12.65 -5.54 8.75
N ARG A 76 12.35 -6.40 7.76
CA ARG A 76 12.68 -6.16 6.34
C ARG A 76 11.97 -4.93 5.78
N ALA A 77 10.75 -4.69 6.22
CA ALA A 77 9.92 -3.54 5.83
C ALA A 77 10.26 -2.24 6.56
N GLY A 78 11.25 -2.22 7.47
CA GLY A 78 11.57 -1.03 8.26
C GLY A 78 10.55 -0.70 9.34
N LEU A 79 9.76 -1.69 9.79
CA LEU A 79 8.69 -1.55 10.77
C LEU A 79 9.09 -2.12 12.13
N THR A 80 10.34 -1.92 12.53
CA THR A 80 10.93 -2.56 13.73
C THR A 80 10.26 -2.15 15.03
N ASP A 81 9.66 -0.96 15.07
CA ASP A 81 9.01 -0.43 16.27
C ASP A 81 7.57 -0.96 16.45
N LEU A 82 7.04 -1.68 15.47
CA LEU A 82 5.71 -2.27 15.53
C LEU A 82 5.75 -3.64 16.22
N LYS A 83 5.03 -3.77 17.34
CA LYS A 83 4.89 -5.05 18.05
C LYS A 83 4.14 -6.11 17.23
N ARG A 84 3.12 -5.68 16.48
CA ARG A 84 2.25 -6.53 15.63
C ARG A 84 1.58 -5.66 14.57
N CYS A 85 1.50 -6.13 13.34
CA CYS A 85 0.80 -5.42 12.28
C CYS A 85 0.25 -6.35 11.18
N TRP A 86 -0.65 -5.80 10.38
CA TRP A 86 -1.34 -6.47 9.28
C TRP A 86 -1.30 -5.62 8.02
N ILE A 87 -1.26 -6.28 6.87
CA ILE A 87 -1.51 -5.66 5.57
C ILE A 87 -2.97 -5.93 5.22
N VAL A 88 -3.74 -4.87 4.99
CA VAL A 88 -5.13 -4.98 4.53
C VAL A 88 -5.13 -5.20 3.01
N VAL A 89 -5.81 -6.25 2.53
CA VAL A 89 -5.70 -6.72 1.13
C VAL A 89 -7.02 -6.63 0.34
N ASP A 90 -8.13 -6.32 1.00
CA ASP A 90 -9.46 -6.13 0.41
C ASP A 90 -9.76 -4.65 0.09
N GLU A 91 -8.78 -3.77 0.21
CA GLU A 91 -8.88 -2.36 -0.19
C GLU A 91 -7.52 -1.85 -0.60
N TYR A 92 -7.50 -0.96 -1.60
CA TYR A 92 -6.27 -0.34 -2.05
C TYR A 92 -6.48 1.09 -2.52
N ASN A 93 -5.45 1.90 -2.32
CA ASN A 93 -5.29 3.16 -3.00
C ASN A 93 -4.66 2.94 -4.38
N TYR A 94 -5.20 3.62 -5.37
CA TYR A 94 -4.63 3.71 -6.71
C TYR A 94 -4.06 5.11 -6.93
N ASP A 95 -2.78 5.18 -7.30
CA ASP A 95 -2.06 6.43 -7.50
C ASP A 95 -1.16 6.35 -8.74
N ILE A 96 -0.72 7.49 -9.26
CA ILE A 96 0.26 7.62 -10.33
C ILE A 96 1.46 8.36 -9.78
N ALA A 97 2.60 7.68 -9.68
CA ALA A 97 3.79 8.20 -8.99
C ALA A 97 4.21 9.60 -9.49
N GLU A 98 4.22 9.81 -10.79
CA GLU A 98 4.65 11.06 -11.42
C GLU A 98 3.61 12.19 -11.33
N ARG A 99 2.39 11.90 -10.88
CA ARG A 99 1.30 12.88 -10.72
C ARG A 99 0.84 13.04 -9.28
N SER A 100 1.34 12.20 -8.37
CA SER A 100 0.87 12.16 -6.99
C SER A 100 1.32 13.40 -6.23
N TRP A 101 0.38 14.05 -5.57
CA TRP A 101 0.66 15.08 -4.57
C TRP A 101 1.10 14.49 -3.22
N TYR A 102 0.95 13.18 -3.06
CA TYR A 102 1.09 12.46 -1.79
C TYR A 102 2.40 11.68 -1.69
N ILE A 103 3.14 11.57 -2.80
CA ILE A 103 4.37 10.80 -2.91
C ILE A 103 5.54 11.75 -3.14
N GLU A 104 6.50 11.74 -2.23
CA GLU A 104 7.75 12.47 -2.39
C GLU A 104 8.60 11.82 -3.51
N SER A 105 9.06 12.63 -4.47
CA SER A 105 9.77 12.17 -5.68
C SER A 105 11.11 11.49 -5.38
N ASP A 106 11.70 11.76 -4.21
CA ASP A 106 12.95 11.20 -3.69
C ASP A 106 12.78 10.45 -2.36
N GLY A 107 11.52 10.25 -1.92
CA GLY A 107 11.19 9.58 -0.68
C GLY A 107 11.79 8.18 -0.63
N LYS A 108 12.71 7.94 0.32
CA LYS A 108 13.31 6.62 0.50
C LYS A 108 12.26 5.66 1.06
N PRO A 109 12.10 4.45 0.50
CA PRO A 109 11.25 3.44 1.11
C PRO A 109 11.78 3.10 2.51
N LEU A 110 10.86 2.86 3.45
CA LEU A 110 11.15 2.42 4.81
C LEU A 110 11.87 1.06 4.82
N GLY A 111 11.49 0.21 3.87
CA GLY A 111 12.08 -1.10 3.66
C GLY A 111 11.36 -1.84 2.55
N ARG A 112 11.56 -3.16 2.48
CA ARG A 112 10.94 -4.00 1.46
C ARG A 112 10.65 -5.41 1.97
N PHE A 113 9.43 -5.88 1.80
CA PHE A 113 9.07 -7.27 2.10
C PHE A 113 9.88 -8.26 1.25
N SER A 114 10.04 -9.47 1.77
CA SER A 114 10.66 -10.55 1.02
C SER A 114 9.80 -10.95 -0.18
N LYS A 115 10.43 -11.52 -1.21
CA LYS A 115 9.71 -12.03 -2.40
C LYS A 115 8.67 -13.10 -2.00
N ALA A 116 8.99 -13.98 -1.06
CA ALA A 116 8.09 -15.03 -0.60
C ALA A 116 6.85 -14.44 0.08
N PHE A 117 7.01 -13.43 0.93
CA PHE A 117 5.87 -12.76 1.54
C PHE A 117 5.07 -11.95 0.52
N MET A 118 5.74 -11.32 -0.45
CA MET A 118 5.06 -10.64 -1.56
C MET A 118 4.19 -11.55 -2.42
N MET A 119 4.59 -12.81 -2.65
CA MET A 119 3.73 -13.78 -3.32
C MET A 119 2.44 -14.07 -2.53
N LYS A 120 2.54 -14.14 -1.19
CA LYS A 120 1.36 -14.31 -0.33
C LYS A 120 0.44 -13.09 -0.38
N ILE A 121 1.02 -11.88 -0.29
CA ILE A 121 0.27 -10.62 -0.40
C ILE A 121 -0.43 -10.53 -1.75
N ALA A 122 0.29 -10.79 -2.85
CA ALA A 122 -0.27 -10.72 -4.20
C ALA A 122 -1.41 -11.74 -4.41
N GLY A 123 -1.26 -12.97 -3.91
CA GLY A 123 -2.32 -13.99 -3.97
C GLY A 123 -3.58 -13.55 -3.24
N ALA A 124 -3.44 -13.14 -1.97
CA ALA A 124 -4.57 -12.68 -1.16
C ALA A 124 -5.21 -11.40 -1.73
N PHE A 125 -4.40 -10.48 -2.28
CA PHE A 125 -4.89 -9.28 -2.94
C PHE A 125 -5.69 -9.60 -4.21
N ILE A 126 -5.23 -10.55 -5.04
CA ILE A 126 -5.95 -10.96 -6.25
C ILE A 126 -7.28 -11.64 -5.91
N GLU A 127 -7.30 -12.43 -4.84
CA GLU A 127 -8.51 -13.08 -4.34
C GLU A 127 -9.51 -12.05 -3.78
N ALA A 128 -9.04 -11.12 -2.96
CA ALA A 128 -9.92 -10.13 -2.32
C ALA A 128 -10.34 -8.98 -3.24
N ARG A 129 -9.55 -8.62 -4.27
CA ARG A 129 -9.81 -7.41 -5.08
C ARG A 129 -11.10 -7.45 -5.91
N SER A 130 -11.66 -8.62 -6.18
CA SER A 130 -12.92 -8.71 -6.96
C SER A 130 -14.10 -8.11 -6.22
N GLU A 131 -14.07 -8.18 -4.90
CA GLU A 131 -15.08 -7.61 -3.99
C GLU A 131 -14.53 -6.39 -3.21
N GLY A 132 -13.21 -6.16 -3.31
CA GLY A 132 -12.49 -5.13 -2.59
C GLY A 132 -12.72 -3.71 -3.11
N ARG A 133 -12.37 -2.74 -2.26
CA ARG A 133 -12.59 -1.31 -2.52
C ARG A 133 -11.35 -0.65 -3.13
N ARG A 134 -11.53 0.08 -4.24
CA ARG A 134 -10.49 0.93 -4.84
C ARG A 134 -10.77 2.39 -4.52
N VAL A 135 -9.78 3.08 -3.96
CA VAL A 135 -9.82 4.54 -3.77
C VAL A 135 -8.87 5.20 -4.77
N SER A 136 -9.39 6.08 -5.63
CA SER A 136 -8.58 6.87 -6.56
C SER A 136 -7.86 8.00 -5.82
N ARG A 137 -6.60 8.24 -6.16
CA ARG A 137 -5.74 9.30 -5.61
C ARG A 137 -5.24 10.24 -6.69
N LEU A 138 -5.96 10.31 -7.81
CA LEU A 138 -5.62 11.15 -8.96
C LEU A 138 -6.19 12.58 -8.86
N ASP A 139 -6.96 12.80 -7.80
CA ASP A 139 -7.79 13.97 -7.56
C ASP A 139 -7.08 14.94 -6.62
#